data_AF-A0A2G6ES64-F1
#
_entry.id   AF-A0A2G6ES64-F1
#
_cell.length_a   1.000
_cell.length_b   1.000
_cell.length_c   1.000
_cell.angle_alpha   90.00
_cell.angle_beta   90.00
_cell.angle_gamma   90.00
#
_symmetry.space_group_name_H-M   'P 1'
#
loop_
_entity.id
_entity.type
_entity.pdbx_description
1 polymer ?
#
loop_
_entity_poly.entity_id
_entity_poly.type
_entity_poly.pdbx_seq_one_letter_code
_entity_poly.pdbx_strand_id
1 'polypeptide(L)'
;MTQLQNRASAKIGILLSAMVVIFLVLTYLQMCIASLDDNYQPGIETFKLLFSPLWLLWLMLFLLLLRAKQQRLLVFAKLFYRAAFLATIVMLVVFFIVNSLPGMHLTRHTTWVKPEERELCKTLIIALTSADFSNRSIVVLVKNLIVLLPLAVMVEWRYYRLKKDS
;
A
#
# COMPACT_ATOMS: atom_id res chain seq x y z
N MET A 1 -2.96 -37.33 5.97
CA MET A 1 -1.99 -36.29 5.53
C MET A 1 -2.62 -35.09 4.82
N THR A 2 -3.68 -35.27 4.03
CA THR A 2 -4.36 -34.21 3.26
C THR A 2 -5.03 -33.11 4.09
N GLN A 3 -5.65 -33.41 5.24
CA GLN A 3 -6.32 -32.39 6.07
C GLN A 3 -5.36 -31.39 6.76
N LEU A 4 -4.19 -31.85 7.23
CA LEU A 4 -3.19 -30.98 7.87
C LEU A 4 -2.54 -30.02 6.86
N GLN A 5 -2.30 -30.51 5.63
CA GLN A 5 -1.76 -29.70 4.54
C GLN A 5 -2.76 -28.63 4.09
N ASN A 6 -4.06 -28.95 4.03
CA ASN A 6 -5.11 -27.97 3.71
C ASN A 6 -5.22 -26.85 4.76
N ARG A 7 -5.09 -27.17 6.05
CA ARG A 7 -5.10 -26.17 7.13
C ARG A 7 -3.89 -25.23 7.09
N ALA A 8 -2.71 -25.75 6.74
CA ALA A 8 -1.50 -24.93 6.59
C ALA A 8 -1.61 -23.96 5.40
N SER A 9 -2.11 -24.44 4.26
CA SER A 9 -2.37 -23.61 3.08
C SER A 9 -3.42 -22.52 3.34
N ALA A 10 -4.50 -22.86 4.07
CA ALA A 10 -5.53 -21.89 4.44
C ALA A 10 -4.97 -20.76 5.34
N LYS A 11 -4.11 -21.08 6.32
CA LYS A 11 -3.47 -20.08 7.19
C LYS A 11 -2.57 -19.13 6.40
N ILE A 12 -1.81 -19.64 5.43
CA ILE A 12 -0.97 -18.83 4.54
C ILE A 12 -1.85 -17.91 3.69
N GLY A 13 -2.96 -18.42 3.14
CA GLY A 13 -3.91 -17.60 2.38
C GLY A 13 -4.50 -16.46 3.20
N ILE A 14 -4.94 -16.74 4.43
CA ILE A 14 -5.49 -15.71 5.34
C ILE A 14 -4.45 -14.64 5.66
N LEU A 15 -3.22 -15.05 6.00
CA LEU A 15 -2.14 -14.11 6.30
C LEU A 15 -1.78 -13.25 5.09
N LEU A 16 -1.72 -13.85 3.90
CA LEU A 16 -1.46 -13.13 2.65
C LEU A 16 -2.53 -12.07 2.40
N SER A 17 -3.81 -12.46 2.48
CA SER A 17 -4.94 -11.55 2.30
C SER A 17 -4.90 -10.41 3.31
N ALA A 18 -4.63 -10.71 4.60
CA ALA A 18 -4.51 -9.69 5.63
C ALA A 18 -3.38 -8.70 5.32
N MET A 19 -2.20 -9.17 4.90
CA MET A 19 -1.08 -8.29 4.55
C MET A 19 -1.39 -7.41 3.33
N VAL A 20 -2.06 -7.96 2.30
CA VAL A 20 -2.46 -7.18 1.12
C VAL A 20 -3.51 -6.14 1.50
N VAL A 21 -4.49 -6.48 2.33
CA VAL A 21 -5.49 -5.52 2.83
C VAL A 21 -4.82 -4.41 3.64
N ILE A 22 -3.91 -4.74 4.55
CA ILE A 22 -3.16 -3.73 5.32
C ILE A 22 -2.37 -2.83 4.37
N PHE A 23 -1.68 -3.39 3.37
CA PHE A 23 -0.95 -2.61 2.37
C PHE A 23 -1.88 -1.64 1.61
N LEU A 24 -3.07 -2.09 1.23
CA LEU A 24 -4.05 -1.26 0.53
C LEU A 24 -4.60 -0.16 1.43
N VAL A 25 -4.92 -0.47 2.68
CA VAL A 25 -5.41 0.52 3.65
C VAL A 25 -4.34 1.60 3.90
N LEU A 26 -3.07 1.21 4.08
CA LEU A 26 -1.97 2.16 4.25
C LEU A 26 -1.74 3.00 2.99
N THR A 27 -1.86 2.39 1.80
CA THR A 27 -1.74 3.12 0.53
C THR A 27 -2.86 4.13 0.35
N TYR A 28 -4.11 3.73 0.62
CA TYR A 28 -5.27 4.62 0.60
C TYR A 28 -5.11 5.77 1.59
N LEU A 29 -4.72 5.47 2.84
CA LEU A 29 -4.46 6.48 3.86
C LEU A 29 -3.39 7.48 3.40
N GLN A 30 -2.27 7.01 2.84
CA GLN A 30 -1.26 7.92 2.30
C GLN A 30 -1.79 8.76 1.12
N MET A 31 -2.64 8.20 0.25
CA MET A 31 -3.26 8.97 -0.84
C MET A 31 -4.17 10.09 -0.31
N CYS A 32 -4.94 9.82 0.75
CA CYS A 32 -5.80 10.81 1.41
C CYS A 32 -4.99 11.92 2.09
N ILE A 33 -3.85 11.59 2.72
CA ILE A 33 -3.03 12.57 3.45
C ILE A 33 -2.08 13.32 2.49
N ALA A 34 -1.78 12.78 1.31
CA ALA A 34 -0.95 13.45 0.31
C ALA A 34 -1.56 14.78 -0.19
N SER A 35 -2.89 14.92 -0.15
CA SER A 35 -3.56 16.19 -0.47
C SER A 35 -3.55 17.20 0.67
N LEU A 36 -3.24 16.78 1.91
CA LEU A 36 -3.17 17.67 3.07
C LEU A 36 -1.87 18.48 3.19
N ASP A 37 -0.84 18.22 2.36
CA ASP A 37 0.47 18.89 2.49
C ASP A 37 0.40 20.42 2.36
N ASP A 38 -0.60 20.96 1.67
CA ASP A 38 -0.75 22.42 1.52
C ASP A 38 -1.19 23.14 2.80
N ASN A 39 -1.66 22.39 3.80
CA ASN A 39 -2.30 22.93 4.99
C ASN A 39 -1.43 22.92 6.25
N TYR A 40 -0.11 22.70 6.11
CA TYR A 40 0.91 22.66 7.16
C TYR A 40 0.34 22.30 8.54
N GLN A 41 0.23 21.00 8.81
CA GLN A 41 -0.25 20.51 10.10
C GLN A 41 0.89 19.87 10.89
N PRO A 42 1.21 20.38 12.09
CA PRO A 42 2.28 19.80 12.90
C PRO A 42 2.02 18.32 13.17
N GLY A 43 3.05 17.48 12.96
CA GLY A 43 3.00 16.03 13.15
C GLY A 43 2.50 15.22 11.95
N ILE A 44 2.01 15.85 10.87
CA ILE A 44 1.51 15.12 9.69
C ILE A 44 2.61 14.38 8.95
N GLU A 45 3.83 14.93 8.90
CA GLU A 45 4.99 14.29 8.27
C GLU A 45 5.40 13.02 9.01
N THR A 46 5.46 13.07 10.34
CA THR A 46 5.75 11.90 11.19
C THR A 46 4.69 10.82 11.00
N PHE A 47 3.41 11.21 10.91
CA PHE A 47 2.32 10.28 10.64
C PHE A 47 2.43 9.62 9.25
N LYS A 48 2.74 10.41 8.20
CA LYS A 48 2.98 9.90 6.85
C LYS A 48 4.10 8.87 6.82
N LEU A 49 5.19 9.14 7.54
CA LEU A 49 6.33 8.24 7.63
C LEU A 49 5.94 6.94 8.35
N LEU A 50 5.30 7.04 9.53
CA LEU A 50 4.98 5.88 10.37
C LEU A 50 3.96 4.95 9.69
N PHE A 51 2.95 5.51 9.03
CA PHE A 51 1.91 4.75 8.33
C PHE A 51 2.19 4.56 6.84
N SER A 52 3.47 4.48 6.46
CA SER A 52 3.85 4.23 5.07
C SER A 52 3.63 2.76 4.66
N PRO A 53 2.97 2.48 3.52
CA PRO A 53 2.84 1.12 3.00
C PRO A 53 4.21 0.51 2.64
N LEU A 54 5.24 1.33 2.45
CA LEU A 54 6.61 0.90 2.18
C LEU A 54 7.19 0.06 3.32
N TRP A 55 6.81 0.32 4.58
CA TRP A 55 7.25 -0.49 5.72
C TRP A 55 6.90 -1.96 5.57
N LEU A 56 5.72 -2.26 5.01
CA LEU A 56 5.29 -3.65 4.80
C LEU A 56 6.14 -4.34 3.72
N LEU A 57 6.53 -3.59 2.68
CA LEU A 57 7.41 -4.09 1.62
C LEU A 57 8.80 -4.38 2.19
N TRP A 58 9.38 -3.43 2.93
CA TRP A 58 10.68 -3.60 3.56
C TRP A 58 10.69 -4.71 4.61
N LEU A 59 9.63 -4.85 5.39
CA LEU A 59 9.47 -5.96 6.33
C LEU A 59 9.47 -7.31 5.61
N MET A 60 8.73 -7.44 4.51
CA MET A 60 8.70 -8.66 3.71
C MET A 60 10.09 -8.98 3.12
N LEU A 61 10.78 -7.96 2.60
CA LEU A 61 12.15 -8.12 2.11
C LEU A 61 13.10 -8.58 3.23
N PHE A 62 13.01 -7.95 4.40
CA PHE A 62 13.84 -8.28 5.55
C PHE A 62 13.63 -9.73 6.00
N LEU A 63 12.37 -10.19 6.10
CA LEU A 63 12.06 -11.59 6.40
C LEU A 63 12.66 -12.55 5.35
N LEU A 64 12.59 -12.18 4.08
CA LEU A 64 13.16 -12.96 2.97
C LEU A 64 14.70 -13.00 3.00
N LEU A 65 15.35 -11.94 3.47
CA LEU A 65 16.81 -11.93 3.70
C LEU A 65 17.20 -12.84 4.86
N LEU A 66 16.49 -12.77 6.00
CA LEU A 66 16.75 -13.60 7.17
C LEU A 66 16.52 -15.10 6.91
N ARG A 67 15.50 -15.44 6.12
CA ARG A 67 15.10 -16.84 5.87
C ARG A 67 15.20 -17.20 4.39
N ALA A 68 16.30 -16.78 3.80
CA ALA A 68 16.71 -16.95 2.41
C ALA A 68 16.46 -18.33 1.77
N LYS A 69 16.60 -19.41 2.55
CA LYS A 69 16.52 -20.80 2.08
C LYS A 69 15.12 -21.41 2.18
N GLN A 70 14.16 -20.71 2.79
CA GLN A 70 12.83 -21.26 3.07
C GLN A 70 11.91 -21.08 1.85
N GLN A 71 11.74 -22.13 1.03
CA GLN A 71 10.90 -22.11 -0.18
C GLN A 71 9.47 -21.61 0.08
N ARG A 72 8.85 -21.99 1.22
CA ARG A 72 7.51 -21.53 1.59
C ARG A 72 7.42 -20.01 1.74
N LEU A 73 8.45 -19.38 2.31
CA LEU A 73 8.51 -17.94 2.47
C LEU A 73 8.71 -17.23 1.13
N LEU A 74 9.51 -17.80 0.24
CA LEU A 74 9.70 -17.26 -1.12
C LEU A 74 8.40 -17.30 -1.94
N VAL A 75 7.65 -18.39 -1.86
CA VAL A 75 6.31 -18.48 -2.50
C VAL A 75 5.37 -17.43 -1.91
N PHE A 76 5.35 -17.30 -0.58
CA PHE A 76 4.53 -16.29 0.10
C PHE A 76 4.89 -14.86 -0.33
N ALA A 77 6.17 -14.50 -0.29
CA ALA A 77 6.66 -13.19 -0.69
C ALA A 77 6.34 -12.91 -2.17
N LYS A 78 6.54 -13.88 -3.06
CA LYS A 78 6.19 -13.77 -4.48
C LYS A 78 4.71 -13.46 -4.67
N LEU A 79 3.83 -14.18 -3.99
CA LEU A 79 2.39 -13.93 -4.05
C LEU A 79 2.04 -12.55 -3.49
N PHE A 80 2.66 -12.16 -2.37
CA PHE A 80 2.45 -10.85 -1.75
C PHE A 80 2.84 -9.70 -2.69
N TYR A 81 4.07 -9.72 -3.24
CA TYR A 81 4.53 -8.65 -4.14
C TYR A 81 3.70 -8.57 -5.43
N ARG A 82 3.30 -9.72 -6.00
CA ARG A 82 2.40 -9.75 -7.16
C ARG A 82 1.03 -9.18 -6.84
N ALA A 83 0.44 -9.56 -5.72
CA ALA A 83 -0.86 -9.06 -5.28
C ALA A 83 -0.81 -7.56 -4.97
N ALA A 84 0.21 -7.09 -4.26
CA ALA A 84 0.41 -5.68 -3.96
C ALA A 84 0.63 -4.85 -5.24
N PHE A 85 1.42 -5.35 -6.19
CA PHE A 85 1.60 -4.72 -7.50
C PHE A 85 0.29 -4.62 -8.27
N LEU A 86 -0.44 -5.74 -8.44
CA LEU A 86 -1.72 -5.75 -9.13
C LEU A 86 -2.73 -4.82 -8.46
N ALA A 87 -2.83 -4.85 -7.14
CA ALA A 87 -3.75 -4.01 -6.40
C ALA A 87 -3.40 -2.52 -6.52
N THR A 88 -2.11 -2.16 -6.57
CA THR A 88 -1.67 -0.78 -6.83
C THR A 88 -2.05 -0.33 -8.25
N ILE A 89 -1.90 -1.20 -9.25
CA ILE A 89 -2.35 -0.92 -10.63
C ILE A 89 -3.87 -0.75 -10.68
N VAL A 90 -4.63 -1.62 -10.01
CA VAL A 90 -6.10 -1.50 -9.94
C VAL A 90 -6.49 -0.18 -9.28
N MET A 91 -5.86 0.21 -8.18
CA MET A 91 -6.09 1.52 -7.54
C MET A 91 -5.80 2.68 -8.49
N LEU A 92 -4.71 2.61 -9.26
CA LEU A 92 -4.35 3.62 -10.25
C LEU A 92 -5.41 3.73 -11.36
N VAL A 93 -5.86 2.59 -11.89
CA VAL A 93 -6.91 2.56 -12.94
C VAL A 93 -8.23 3.10 -12.40
N VAL A 94 -8.66 2.66 -11.22
CA VAL A 94 -9.88 3.18 -10.57
C VAL A 94 -9.78 4.68 -10.35
N PHE A 95 -8.64 5.17 -9.88
CA PHE A 95 -8.38 6.60 -9.71
C PHE A 95 -8.54 7.35 -11.03
N PHE A 96 -7.95 6.87 -12.13
CA PHE A 96 -8.08 7.50 -13.45
C PHE A 96 -9.53 7.51 -13.94
N ILE A 97 -10.27 6.40 -13.79
CA ILE A 97 -11.68 6.31 -14.19
C ILE A 97 -12.52 7.33 -13.42
N VAL A 98 -12.40 7.37 -12.09
CA VAL A 98 -13.15 8.28 -11.23
C VAL A 98 -12.86 9.74 -11.56
N ASN A 99 -11.59 10.09 -11.80
CA ASN A 99 -11.19 11.46 -12.14
C ASN A 99 -11.49 11.86 -13.59
N SER A 100 -11.73 10.91 -14.48
CA SER A 100 -12.05 11.18 -15.89
C SER A 100 -13.56 11.29 -16.16
N LEU A 101 -14.41 10.96 -15.17
CA LEU A 101 -15.87 11.05 -15.30
C LEU A 101 -16.32 12.52 -15.18
N PRO A 102 -16.95 13.08 -16.24
CA PRO A 102 -17.45 14.45 -16.19
C PRO A 102 -18.55 14.57 -15.13
N GLY A 103 -18.39 15.51 -14.19
CA GLY A 103 -19.34 15.77 -13.10
C GLY A 103 -18.96 15.21 -11.72
N MET A 104 -17.87 14.43 -11.62
CA MET A 104 -17.35 13.90 -10.33
C MET A 104 -16.29 14.77 -9.67
N HIS A 105 -16.03 15.97 -10.19
CA HIS A 105 -15.24 16.98 -9.46
C HIS A 105 -16.07 17.42 -8.25
N LEU A 106 -15.91 16.71 -7.13
CA LEU A 106 -16.47 17.10 -5.84
C LEU A 106 -16.15 18.56 -5.62
N THR A 107 -17.20 19.38 -5.56
CA THR A 107 -17.13 20.80 -5.27
C THR A 107 -16.24 21.01 -4.04
N ARG A 108 -15.13 21.71 -4.29
CA ARG A 108 -14.04 21.95 -3.36
C ARG A 108 -14.54 22.79 -2.18
N HIS A 109 -15.16 22.15 -1.20
CA HIS A 109 -15.52 22.81 0.05
C HIS A 109 -14.28 22.92 0.92
N THR A 110 -13.40 23.87 0.59
CA THR A 110 -12.35 24.31 1.50
C THR A 110 -13.03 24.99 2.69
N THR A 111 -13.32 24.22 3.74
CA THR A 111 -13.60 24.78 5.05
C THR A 111 -12.29 25.31 5.60
N TRP A 112 -12.09 26.62 5.45
CA TRP A 112 -10.93 27.33 5.98
C TRP A 112 -11.01 27.37 7.51
N VAL A 113 -10.61 26.27 8.16
CA VAL A 113 -10.37 26.24 9.60
C VAL A 113 -9.05 26.95 9.86
N LYS A 114 -9.04 27.90 10.80
CA LYS A 114 -7.83 28.65 11.19
C LYS A 114 -6.73 27.67 11.61
N PRO A 115 -5.45 27.90 11.26
CA PRO A 115 -4.35 26.99 11.57
C PRO A 115 -4.25 26.60 13.05
N GLU A 116 -4.60 27.51 13.95
CA GLU A 116 -4.55 27.34 15.42
C GLU A 116 -5.64 26.38 15.97
N GLU A 117 -6.71 26.14 15.21
CA GLU A 117 -7.82 25.26 15.60
C GLU A 117 -7.70 23.85 14.96
N ARG A 118 -6.62 23.59 14.19
CA ARG A 118 -6.41 22.33 13.45
C ARG A 118 -5.85 21.23 14.34
N GLU A 119 -6.73 20.36 14.83
CA GLU A 119 -6.32 19.10 15.48
C GLU A 119 -6.00 18.00 14.45
N LEU A 120 -4.90 17.25 14.64
CA LEU A 120 -4.46 16.19 13.72
C LEU A 120 -5.56 15.13 13.49
N CYS A 121 -6.25 14.73 14.55
CA CYS A 121 -7.31 13.73 14.48
C CYS A 121 -8.49 14.21 13.62
N LYS A 122 -8.95 15.45 13.81
CA LYS A 122 -10.05 16.05 13.02
C LYS A 122 -9.67 16.13 11.53
N THR A 123 -8.44 16.57 11.22
CA THR A 123 -7.99 16.64 9.82
C THR A 123 -7.89 15.27 9.18
N LEU A 124 -7.38 14.25 9.89
CA LEU A 124 -7.32 12.89 9.37
C LEU A 124 -8.72 12.31 9.10
N ILE A 125 -9.67 12.56 10.00
CA ILE A 125 -11.07 12.13 9.79
C ILE A 125 -11.63 12.79 8.53
N ILE A 126 -11.47 14.12 8.39
CA ILE A 126 -11.93 14.86 7.21
C ILE A 126 -11.26 14.34 5.93
N ALA A 127 -9.96 14.06 5.97
CA ALA A 127 -9.24 13.53 4.81
C ALA A 127 -9.68 12.13 4.40
N LEU A 128 -10.14 11.32 5.35
CA LEU A 128 -10.67 9.98 5.09
C LEU A 128 -12.12 9.99 4.60
N THR A 129 -12.95 10.91 5.12
CA THR A 129 -14.38 11.01 4.79
C THR A 129 -14.64 11.88 3.55
N SER A 130 -13.76 12.83 3.27
CA SER A 130 -13.83 13.76 2.14
C SER A 130 -12.46 13.86 1.44
N ALA A 131 -11.97 12.72 0.95
CA ALA A 131 -10.67 12.63 0.30
C ALA A 131 -10.62 13.48 -0.98
N ASP A 132 -9.78 14.51 -0.99
CA ASP A 132 -9.43 15.26 -2.20
C ASP A 132 -8.28 14.53 -2.92
N PHE A 133 -8.64 13.77 -3.94
CA PHE A 133 -7.73 12.95 -4.73
C PHE A 133 -7.03 13.81 -5.81
N SER A 134 -5.96 14.50 -5.41
CA SER A 134 -5.17 15.34 -6.31
C SER A 134 -4.05 14.58 -7.05
N ASN A 135 -3.32 15.26 -7.93
CA ASN A 135 -2.11 14.73 -8.57
C ASN A 135 -1.07 14.21 -7.55
N ARG A 136 -1.09 14.67 -6.30
CA ARG A 136 -0.21 14.18 -5.24
C ARG A 136 -0.56 12.75 -4.81
N SER A 137 -1.83 12.36 -4.87
CA SER A 137 -2.26 10.99 -4.62
C SER A 137 -1.73 10.04 -5.71
N ILE A 138 -1.62 10.51 -6.96
CA ILE A 138 -0.95 9.76 -8.04
C ILE A 138 0.54 9.56 -7.72
N VAL A 139 1.22 10.60 -7.22
CA VAL A 139 2.64 10.50 -6.83
C VAL A 139 2.86 9.41 -5.77
N VAL A 140 1.93 9.22 -4.82
CA VAL A 140 1.99 8.11 -3.85
C VAL A 140 1.94 6.75 -4.56
N LEU A 141 0.98 6.55 -5.46
CA LEU A 141 0.85 5.30 -6.23
C LEU A 141 2.08 5.03 -7.09
N VAL A 142 2.60 6.04 -7.78
CA VAL A 142 3.81 5.92 -8.60
C VAL A 142 5.03 5.58 -7.73
N LYS A 143 5.20 6.23 -6.58
CA LYS A 143 6.28 5.90 -5.62
C LYS A 143 6.20 4.44 -5.17
N ASN A 144 5.00 3.96 -4.84
CA ASN A 144 4.80 2.55 -4.46
C ASN A 144 5.14 1.60 -5.61
N LEU A 145 4.77 1.92 -6.86
CA LEU A 145 5.11 1.11 -8.03
C LEU A 145 6.61 1.07 -8.31
N ILE A 146 7.31 2.20 -8.17
CA ILE A 146 8.77 2.28 -8.34
C ILE A 146 9.50 1.35 -7.37
N VAL A 147 8.98 1.17 -6.15
CA VAL A 147 9.55 0.24 -5.16
C VAL A 147 9.08 -1.20 -5.39
N LEU A 148 7.79 -1.40 -5.70
CA LEU A 148 7.20 -2.72 -5.89
C LEU A 148 7.77 -3.47 -7.09
N LEU A 149 7.96 -2.79 -8.22
CA LEU A 149 8.43 -3.41 -9.45
C LEU A 149 9.79 -4.12 -9.29
N PRO A 150 10.87 -3.46 -8.82
CA PRO A 150 12.16 -4.12 -8.64
C PRO A 150 12.10 -5.23 -7.58
N LEU A 151 11.33 -5.06 -6.50
CA LEU A 151 11.17 -6.09 -5.48
C LEU A 151 10.43 -7.32 -6.02
N ALA A 152 9.35 -7.13 -6.78
CA ALA A 152 8.63 -8.21 -7.43
C ALA A 152 9.54 -8.98 -8.40
N VAL A 153 10.29 -8.27 -9.25
CA VAL A 153 11.24 -8.87 -10.20
C VAL A 153 12.35 -9.64 -9.47
N MET A 154 12.93 -9.05 -8.43
CA MET A 154 13.99 -9.69 -7.64
C MET A 154 13.50 -10.98 -6.96
N VAL A 155 12.32 -10.95 -6.33
CA VAL A 155 11.75 -12.14 -5.68
C VAL A 155 11.39 -13.21 -6.70
N GLU A 156 10.83 -12.81 -7.85
CA GLU A 156 10.52 -13.71 -8.96
C GLU A 156 11.78 -14.41 -9.48
N TRP A 157 12.84 -13.65 -9.77
CA TRP A 157 14.12 -14.17 -10.23
C TRP A 157 14.76 -15.12 -9.23
N ARG A 158 14.73 -14.76 -7.94
CA ARG A 158 15.25 -15.62 -6.86
C ARG A 158 14.48 -16.93 -6.74
N TYR A 159 13.15 -16.88 -6.87
CA TYR A 159 12.32 -18.07 -6.90
C TYR A 159 12.69 -19.00 -8.08
N TYR A 160 12.90 -18.44 -9.27
CA TYR A 160 13.32 -19.21 -10.45
C TYR A 160 14.70 -19.85 -10.28
N ARG A 161 15.69 -19.13 -9.72
CA ARG A 161 17.02 -19.71 -9.44
C ARG A 161 16.92 -20.91 -8.50
N LEU A 162 16.26 -20.74 -7.36
CA LEU A 162 16.14 -21.81 -6.37
C LEU A 162 15.37 -23.02 -6.87
N LYS A 163 14.43 -22.83 -7.80
CA LYS A 163 13.72 -23.94 -8.46
C LYS A 163 14.60 -24.67 -9.47
N LYS A 164 15.56 -23.99 -10.10
CA LYS A 164 16.49 -24.60 -11.07
C LYS A 164 17.57 -25.42 -10.37
N ASP A 165 17.98 -24.99 -9.18
CA ASP A 165 19.04 -25.62 -8.39
C ASP A 165 18.57 -26.80 -7.50
N SER A 166 17.26 -27.07 -7.48
CA SER A 166 16.60 -28.14 -6.69
C SER A 166 16.04 -29.24 -7.57
#